data_AF-A0A416VXI0-F1
#
_entry.id   AF-A0A416VXI0-F1
#
_cell.length_a   1.000
_cell.length_b   1.000
_cell.length_c   1.000
_cell.angle_alpha   90.00
_cell.angle_beta   90.00
_cell.angle_gamma   90.00
#
_symmetry.space_group_name_H-M   'P 1'
#
loop_
_entity.id
_entity.type
_entity.pdbx_description
1 polymer ?
#
loop_
_entity_poly.entity_id
_entity_poly.type
_entity_poly.pdbx_seq_one_letter_code
_entity_poly.pdbx_strand_id
1 'polypeptide(L)'
;MMRKEVKHLGISAKAILMVMVVFGTLFSSCYTKDDIPVVQKPEVVPNKYVIEGTIVTNNNGQQETLKGVTVTSDKNGVVTSGDANFIVTVPSPDIYTLTLTKDGYDNITYKVVVPSPGDQITGQLISVNVQLTMYLKNTSNPGEGQVGTSGGTVTQGNATLEIPAGALAANTNITMNINSDVQQAIEVNGTQEAAAQFLLGEFGPSGTIFSSPVAWSVAYPSLANYYLANTQLQYRANNGAGDWTILETGVIFENGKYNVNLTHFSQYRMVYRASSMNSNDVVENLPAIAPITNETAGTVQITEIPYEKYEGGELEFAGTEWTTLGADLDQIKNLVTEAVKAKVQVDLSGFNGPVAAVFQLRDPISLLYDYHLLSKGTQDINYYTFTFKVYDKNTKTEVTLTVNAKVAGKVSISVQNEFCGAHHTHGHCGHIYNGGAGGGMVIGD
;
A
#
# COMPACT_ATOMS: atom_id res chain seq x y z
N MET A 1 68.72 -0.52 36.68
CA MET A 1 68.96 -1.47 37.80
C MET A 1 67.68 -1.51 38.65
N MET A 2 67.12 -2.71 38.84
CA MET A 2 66.12 -3.21 39.84
C MET A 2 65.66 -2.25 40.97
N ARG A 3 64.44 -2.29 41.56
CA ARG A 3 63.46 -3.38 41.79
C ARG A 3 62.17 -2.79 42.44
N LYS A 4 60.99 -3.37 42.09
CA LYS A 4 59.86 -3.91 42.92
C LYS A 4 59.47 -3.26 44.26
N GLU A 5 58.24 -3.26 44.78
CA GLU A 5 56.86 -3.68 44.42
C GLU A 5 55.93 -3.31 45.62
N VAL A 6 54.67 -2.94 45.33
CA VAL A 6 53.37 -3.43 45.92
C VAL A 6 53.04 -3.24 47.41
N LYS A 7 51.83 -2.70 47.69
CA LYS A 7 50.74 -3.40 48.41
C LYS A 7 49.37 -2.71 48.33
N HIS A 8 48.38 -3.49 47.87
CA HIS A 8 46.94 -3.28 47.95
C HIS A 8 46.38 -3.50 49.38
N LEU A 9 45.19 -2.93 49.63
CA LEU A 9 44.03 -3.41 50.45
C LEU A 9 43.08 -2.19 50.58
N GLY A 10 41.75 -2.19 50.40
CA GLY A 10 40.74 -3.22 50.26
C GLY A 10 39.50 -2.87 51.11
N ILE A 11 38.41 -2.47 50.43
CA ILE A 11 36.99 -2.83 50.71
C ILE A 11 36.16 -2.09 51.81
N SER A 12 34.86 -1.94 51.46
CA SER A 12 33.62 -1.71 52.25
C SER A 12 33.19 -0.24 52.42
N ALA A 13 32.08 0.28 51.87
CA ALA A 13 30.66 -0.11 51.77
C ALA A 13 29.81 0.31 52.98
N LYS A 14 28.80 1.17 52.70
CA LYS A 14 27.58 1.54 53.48
C LYS A 14 27.82 2.48 54.68
N ALA A 15 26.94 3.38 55.12
CA ALA A 15 25.72 4.10 54.68
C ALA A 15 25.26 4.93 55.92
N ILE A 16 24.31 5.89 55.75
CA ILE A 16 23.42 6.50 56.79
C ILE A 16 24.04 7.69 57.57
N LEU A 17 23.66 8.98 57.45
CA LEU A 17 22.38 9.75 57.55
C LEU A 17 21.89 10.05 58.99
N MET A 18 21.91 11.33 59.42
CA MET A 18 20.96 12.08 60.30
C MET A 18 21.63 13.38 60.83
N VAL A 19 21.20 14.63 60.57
CA VAL A 19 19.99 15.43 60.88
C VAL A 19 20.07 16.25 62.20
N MET A 20 19.59 17.51 62.13
CA MET A 20 19.36 18.59 63.16
C MET A 20 20.43 19.70 63.23
N VAL A 21 20.26 20.91 62.66
CA VAL A 21 19.30 22.02 62.92
C VAL A 21 19.57 22.80 64.22
N VAL A 22 20.11 24.03 64.10
CA VAL A 22 19.74 25.20 64.92
C VAL A 22 19.74 26.45 64.02
N PHE A 23 18.58 27.08 63.93
CA PHE A 23 18.27 28.32 63.21
C PHE A 23 18.63 29.58 64.02
N GLY A 24 18.87 30.67 63.30
CA GLY A 24 18.68 32.05 63.78
C GLY A 24 19.90 32.92 63.49
N THR A 25 19.83 34.06 62.80
CA THR A 25 18.72 34.89 62.34
C THR A 25 19.35 35.93 61.40
N LEU A 26 18.70 36.30 60.31
CA LEU A 26 18.42 37.70 59.93
C LEU A 26 17.52 37.70 58.66
N PHE A 27 16.30 38.19 58.88
CA PHE A 27 15.26 38.58 57.93
C PHE A 27 15.79 39.70 56.99
N SER A 28 15.33 39.99 55.77
CA SER A 28 14.12 39.65 54.99
C SER A 28 14.29 40.13 53.54
N SER A 29 13.95 39.30 52.55
CA SER A 29 13.22 39.75 51.36
C SER A 29 12.39 38.59 50.85
N CYS A 30 11.09 38.78 50.70
CA CYS A 30 10.15 37.77 50.24
C CYS A 30 10.52 37.29 48.84
N TYR A 31 11.13 36.12 48.73
CA TYR A 31 10.92 35.22 47.61
C TYR A 31 10.30 33.97 48.19
N THR A 32 9.01 33.76 47.94
CA THR A 32 8.48 32.41 47.89
C THR A 32 9.40 31.64 46.96
N LYS A 33 9.90 30.48 47.41
CA LYS A 33 10.53 29.54 46.49
C LYS A 33 9.48 29.21 45.44
N ASP A 34 9.57 29.86 44.29
CA ASP A 34 8.89 29.36 43.11
C ASP A 34 9.42 27.94 42.91
N ASP A 35 8.48 27.01 42.87
CA ASP A 35 8.73 25.61 42.60
C ASP A 35 9.68 25.53 41.39
N ILE A 36 10.85 24.92 41.58
CA ILE A 36 11.73 24.60 40.46
C ILE A 36 10.86 23.75 39.51
N PRO A 37 10.62 24.19 38.26
CA PRO A 37 9.77 23.43 37.36
C PRO A 37 10.36 22.04 37.24
N VAL A 38 9.58 21.03 37.61
CA VAL A 38 9.92 19.65 37.27
C VAL A 38 10.02 19.62 35.76
N VAL A 39 11.22 19.34 35.23
CA VAL A 39 11.39 19.08 33.80
C VAL A 39 10.55 17.84 33.52
N GLN A 40 9.33 18.04 33.04
CA GLN A 40 8.51 16.95 32.56
C GLN A 40 9.26 16.35 31.38
N LYS A 41 9.61 15.06 31.49
CA LYS A 41 10.02 14.28 30.33
C LYS A 41 8.92 14.48 29.27
N PRO A 42 9.23 14.94 28.05
CA PRO A 42 8.22 15.12 27.01
C PRO A 42 7.38 13.83 26.93
N GLU A 43 6.06 13.98 27.02
CA GLU A 43 5.15 12.86 26.84
C GLU A 43 5.37 12.33 25.42
N VAL A 44 5.63 11.03 25.29
CA VAL A 44 5.75 10.39 23.97
C VAL A 44 4.35 10.36 23.39
N VAL A 45 4.04 11.30 22.51
CA VAL A 45 2.77 11.32 21.79
C VAL A 45 2.81 10.24 20.71
N PRO A 46 1.98 9.19 20.73
CA PRO A 46 2.04 8.15 19.71
C PRO A 46 1.70 8.74 18.33
N ASN A 47 2.24 8.19 17.24
CA ASN A 47 1.76 8.59 15.91
C ASN A 47 0.34 8.08 15.68
N LYS A 48 -0.43 8.79 14.86
CA LYS A 48 -1.73 8.35 14.35
C LYS A 48 -1.53 7.84 12.93
N TYR A 49 -2.06 6.67 12.65
CA TYR A 49 -1.95 6.05 11.35
C TYR A 49 -3.34 5.94 10.73
N VAL A 50 -3.47 6.36 9.48
CA VAL A 50 -4.73 6.24 8.74
C VAL A 50 -4.46 5.66 7.35
N ILE A 51 -5.41 4.84 6.89
CA ILE A 51 -5.49 4.38 5.51
C ILE A 51 -6.71 5.08 4.92
N GLU A 52 -6.49 6.01 4.01
CA GLU A 52 -7.53 6.70 3.28
C GLU A 52 -7.69 6.04 1.93
N GLY A 53 -8.92 5.73 1.51
CA GLY A 53 -9.07 5.10 0.22
C GLY A 53 -10.40 5.25 -0.47
N THR A 54 -10.37 4.94 -1.76
CA THR A 54 -11.51 4.97 -2.68
C THR A 54 -11.73 3.58 -3.25
N ILE A 55 -12.99 3.16 -3.33
CA ILE A 55 -13.36 1.84 -3.85
C ILE A 55 -13.96 1.98 -5.24
N VAL A 56 -13.47 1.16 -6.16
CA VAL A 56 -13.86 1.20 -7.56
C VAL A 56 -14.23 -0.19 -8.08
N THR A 57 -14.93 -0.25 -9.20
CA THR A 57 -15.13 -1.46 -10.00
C THR A 57 -14.53 -1.27 -11.37
N ASN A 58 -14.05 -2.36 -11.97
CA ASN A 58 -13.61 -2.37 -13.35
C ASN A 58 -14.68 -3.08 -14.20
N ASN A 59 -15.38 -2.31 -15.02
CA ASN A 59 -16.32 -2.83 -16.02
C ASN A 59 -15.71 -2.62 -17.41
N ASN A 60 -15.16 -3.70 -17.99
CA ASN A 60 -14.58 -3.69 -19.34
C ASN A 60 -13.50 -2.60 -19.57
N GLY A 61 -12.61 -2.41 -18.60
CA GLY A 61 -11.52 -1.43 -18.68
C GLY A 61 -11.93 0.01 -18.32
N GLN A 62 -13.20 0.25 -17.98
CA GLN A 62 -13.67 1.52 -17.44
C GLN A 62 -13.84 1.41 -15.92
N GLN A 63 -13.22 2.35 -15.22
CA GLN A 63 -13.21 2.39 -13.76
C GLN A 63 -14.35 3.26 -13.26
N GLU A 64 -15.20 2.69 -12.41
CA GLU A 64 -16.33 3.40 -11.82
C GLU A 64 -16.25 3.35 -10.30
N THR A 65 -16.56 4.46 -9.65
CA THR A 65 -16.62 4.52 -8.18
C THR A 65 -17.73 3.60 -7.66
N LEU A 66 -17.38 2.64 -6.80
CA LEU A 66 -18.29 1.60 -6.33
C LEU A 66 -18.82 1.92 -4.93
N LYS A 67 -20.12 2.16 -4.84
CA LYS A 67 -20.80 2.53 -3.58
C LYS A 67 -21.24 1.33 -2.75
N GLY A 68 -21.37 1.52 -1.43
CA GLY A 68 -22.00 0.56 -0.53
C GLY A 68 -21.21 -0.75 -0.39
N VAL A 69 -19.90 -0.62 -0.28
CA VAL A 69 -18.95 -1.71 0.00
C VAL A 69 -18.67 -1.72 1.50
N THR A 70 -18.65 -2.90 2.10
CA THR A 70 -18.21 -3.05 3.49
C THR A 70 -16.70 -3.24 3.51
N VAL A 71 -15.99 -2.39 4.26
CA VAL A 71 -14.54 -2.50 4.48
C VAL A 71 -14.30 -2.92 5.92
N THR A 72 -13.44 -3.90 6.12
CA THR A 72 -12.99 -4.35 7.44
C THR A 72 -11.46 -4.45 7.46
N SER A 73 -10.85 -4.30 8.64
CA SER A 73 -9.42 -4.51 8.86
C SER A 73 -9.21 -5.63 9.87
N ASP A 74 -8.23 -6.49 9.59
CA ASP A 74 -7.82 -7.63 10.42
C ASP A 74 -7.36 -7.25 11.84
N LYS A 75 -6.86 -6.02 12.04
CA LYS A 75 -6.23 -5.57 13.29
C LYS A 75 -7.07 -4.53 14.06
N ASN A 76 -8.39 -4.64 13.98
CA ASN A 76 -9.36 -3.77 14.69
C ASN A 76 -9.22 -2.27 14.35
N GLY A 77 -8.86 -1.94 13.11
CA GLY A 77 -8.91 -0.56 12.64
C GLY A 77 -10.33 0.01 12.70
N VAL A 78 -10.49 1.26 13.12
CA VAL A 78 -11.80 1.94 13.11
C VAL A 78 -12.07 2.41 11.68
N VAL A 79 -13.08 1.83 11.06
CA VAL A 79 -13.48 2.17 9.69
C VAL A 79 -14.59 3.20 9.71
N THR A 80 -14.35 4.35 9.09
CA THR A 80 -15.39 5.32 8.75
C THR A 80 -15.55 5.31 7.24
N SER A 81 -16.68 4.82 6.73
CA SER A 81 -16.97 4.77 5.29
C SER A 81 -17.94 5.89 4.90
N GLY A 82 -17.55 6.71 3.93
CA GLY A 82 -18.49 7.44 3.07
C GLY A 82 -19.00 6.54 1.94
N ASP A 83 -19.86 7.07 1.05
CA ASP A 83 -20.52 6.31 -0.02
C ASP A 83 -19.58 5.34 -0.78
N ALA A 84 -18.41 5.81 -1.22
CA ALA A 84 -17.38 5.00 -1.90
C ALA A 84 -15.95 5.27 -1.43
N ASN A 85 -15.78 6.16 -0.45
CA ASN A 85 -14.50 6.47 0.16
C ASN A 85 -14.50 5.92 1.58
N PHE A 86 -13.34 5.54 2.10
CA PHE A 86 -13.20 5.05 3.46
C PHE A 86 -11.96 5.61 4.13
N ILE A 87 -11.99 5.65 5.46
CA ILE A 87 -10.85 5.95 6.31
C ILE A 87 -10.75 4.82 7.34
N VAL A 88 -9.62 4.12 7.39
CA VAL A 88 -9.29 3.17 8.45
C VAL A 88 -8.26 3.80 9.38
N THR A 89 -8.63 4.10 10.62
CA THR A 89 -7.65 4.50 11.64
C THR A 89 -7.02 3.25 12.24
N VAL A 90 -5.69 3.16 12.22
CA VAL A 90 -4.93 1.98 12.69
C VAL A 90 -3.93 2.35 13.79
N PRO A 91 -3.55 1.40 14.67
CA PRO A 91 -2.83 1.73 15.90
C PRO A 91 -1.32 1.93 15.73
N SER A 92 -0.70 1.36 14.70
CA SER A 92 0.77 1.33 14.56
C SER A 92 1.22 1.10 13.11
N PRO A 93 2.51 1.27 12.80
CA PRO A 93 3.09 0.75 11.56
C PRO A 93 2.95 -0.76 11.50
N ASP A 94 2.40 -1.26 10.40
CA ASP A 94 2.28 -2.68 10.14
C ASP A 94 1.78 -2.90 8.71
N ILE A 95 1.72 -4.16 8.29
CA ILE A 95 0.92 -4.58 7.15
C ILE A 95 -0.49 -4.86 7.66
N TYR A 96 -1.47 -4.14 7.11
CA TYR A 96 -2.88 -4.32 7.41
C TYR A 96 -3.56 -5.05 6.27
N THR A 97 -4.43 -5.99 6.61
CA THR A 97 -5.21 -6.74 5.64
C THR A 97 -6.63 -6.19 5.65
N LEU A 98 -6.97 -5.45 4.59
CA LEU A 98 -8.30 -4.91 4.36
C LEU A 98 -9.15 -5.92 3.58
N THR A 99 -10.33 -6.23 4.09
CA THR A 99 -11.29 -7.11 3.41
C THR A 99 -12.50 -6.31 2.94
N LEU A 100 -12.79 -6.40 1.65
CA LEU A 100 -13.90 -5.73 0.96
C LEU A 100 -14.98 -6.77 0.65
N THR A 101 -16.22 -6.48 1.05
CA THR A 101 -17.38 -7.34 0.77
C THR A 101 -18.55 -6.53 0.23
N LYS A 102 -19.19 -7.08 -0.81
CA LYS A 102 -20.40 -6.52 -1.44
C LYS A 102 -21.14 -7.62 -2.20
N ASP A 103 -22.47 -7.69 -2.05
CA ASP A 103 -23.27 -8.65 -2.81
C ASP A 103 -23.13 -8.43 -4.33
N GLY A 104 -23.03 -9.53 -5.07
CA GLY A 104 -22.76 -9.52 -6.51
C GLY A 104 -21.28 -9.35 -6.90
N TYR A 105 -20.38 -9.13 -5.94
CA TYR A 105 -18.94 -8.98 -6.15
C TYR A 105 -18.14 -10.02 -5.39
N ASP A 106 -16.97 -10.38 -5.91
CA ASP A 106 -16.03 -11.23 -5.18
C ASP A 106 -15.55 -10.55 -3.91
N ASN A 107 -15.37 -11.34 -2.84
CA ASN A 107 -14.71 -10.86 -1.63
C ASN A 107 -13.22 -10.69 -1.93
N ILE A 108 -12.72 -9.47 -1.80
CA ILE A 108 -11.33 -9.13 -2.10
C ILE A 108 -10.61 -8.72 -0.83
N THR A 109 -9.34 -9.11 -0.75
CA THR A 109 -8.45 -8.78 0.34
C THR A 109 -7.26 -7.98 -0.22
N TYR A 110 -6.83 -6.95 0.52
CA TYR A 110 -5.71 -6.09 0.17
C TYR A 110 -4.75 -5.93 1.35
N LYS A 111 -3.46 -6.18 1.13
CA LYS A 111 -2.39 -5.85 2.07
C LYS A 111 -1.92 -4.43 1.82
N VAL A 112 -2.18 -3.56 2.80
CA VAL A 112 -1.72 -2.17 2.80
C VAL A 112 -0.57 -2.05 3.79
N VAL A 113 0.58 -1.55 3.32
CA VAL A 113 1.74 -1.33 4.17
C VAL A 113 1.64 0.06 4.77
N VAL A 114 1.53 0.13 6.10
CA VAL A 114 1.62 1.38 6.85
C VAL A 114 3.05 1.49 7.37
N PRO A 115 3.84 2.44 6.87
CA PRO A 115 5.27 2.48 7.14
C PRO A 115 5.56 2.89 8.58
N SER A 116 6.69 2.41 9.10
CA SER A 116 7.22 2.97 10.34
C SER A 116 7.69 4.38 10.06
N PRO A 117 7.33 5.38 10.89
CA PRO A 117 8.19 6.54 11.00
C PRO A 117 9.55 6.00 11.45
N GLY A 118 10.64 6.52 10.90
CA GLY A 118 11.98 6.13 11.34
C GLY A 118 12.22 6.41 12.84
N ASP A 119 13.47 6.30 13.27
CA ASP A 119 13.84 6.20 14.69
C ASP A 119 13.48 7.39 15.60
N GLN A 120 12.82 8.48 15.16
CA GLN A 120 12.81 9.73 15.95
C GLN A 120 11.52 10.56 16.00
N ILE A 121 10.34 10.07 15.58
CA ILE A 121 9.14 10.94 15.48
C ILE A 121 7.93 10.41 16.23
N THR A 122 7.39 11.23 17.12
CA THR A 122 6.25 10.94 18.00
C THR A 122 5.20 12.04 17.84
N GLY A 123 3.99 11.72 17.40
CA GLY A 123 2.82 12.62 17.36
C GLY A 123 2.28 12.95 15.96
N GLN A 124 2.78 12.30 14.91
CA GLN A 124 2.45 12.59 13.52
C GLN A 124 1.20 11.85 13.02
N LEU A 125 0.47 12.45 12.06
CA LEU A 125 -0.47 11.73 11.20
C LEU A 125 0.26 11.13 10.00
N ILE A 126 0.27 9.81 9.91
CA ILE A 126 0.78 9.05 8.76
C ILE A 126 -0.44 8.54 7.99
N SER A 127 -0.72 9.17 6.84
CA SER A 127 -1.79 8.75 5.93
C SER A 127 -1.21 7.96 4.76
N VAL A 128 -1.81 6.80 4.49
CA VAL A 128 -1.58 5.99 3.29
C VAL A 128 -2.81 6.11 2.40
N ASN A 129 -2.64 6.66 1.20
CA ASN A 129 -3.72 6.77 0.22
C ASN A 129 -3.78 5.49 -0.64
N VAL A 130 -4.94 4.86 -0.69
CA VAL A 130 -5.15 3.61 -1.46
C VAL A 130 -6.37 3.68 -2.37
N GLN A 131 -6.27 3.11 -3.56
CA GLN A 131 -7.41 2.83 -4.42
C GLN A 131 -7.59 1.32 -4.53
N LEU A 132 -8.77 0.83 -4.14
CA LEU A 132 -9.08 -0.61 -4.07
C LEU A 132 -10.16 -0.99 -5.08
N THR A 133 -9.95 -2.06 -5.83
CA THR A 133 -10.88 -2.49 -6.90
C THR A 133 -11.67 -3.73 -6.48
N MET A 134 -12.98 -3.73 -6.72
CA MET A 134 -13.83 -4.92 -6.62
C MET A 134 -14.25 -5.41 -8.00
N TYR A 135 -14.59 -6.70 -8.07
CA TYR A 135 -14.89 -7.38 -9.33
C TYR A 135 -16.19 -8.16 -9.21
N LEU A 136 -16.99 -8.14 -10.28
CA LEU A 136 -18.26 -8.84 -10.33
C LEU A 136 -18.07 -10.36 -10.22
N LYS A 137 -18.93 -11.02 -9.46
CA LYS A 137 -18.97 -12.49 -9.41
C LYS A 137 -19.27 -13.03 -10.80
N ASN A 138 -18.63 -14.15 -11.15
CA ASN A 138 -18.92 -14.83 -12.40
C ASN A 138 -20.34 -15.44 -12.36
N THR A 139 -21.19 -15.06 -13.32
CA THR A 139 -22.58 -15.56 -13.45
C THR A 139 -22.79 -16.41 -14.72
N SER A 140 -21.73 -16.92 -15.35
CA SER A 140 -21.87 -17.74 -16.56
C SER A 140 -22.43 -19.13 -16.26
N ASN A 141 -23.16 -19.71 -17.23
CA ASN A 141 -23.73 -21.06 -17.12
C ASN A 141 -22.59 -22.10 -17.17
N PRO A 142 -22.47 -23.01 -16.18
CA PRO A 142 -21.40 -23.99 -16.15
C PRO A 142 -21.53 -24.99 -17.31
N GLY A 143 -20.40 -25.48 -17.79
CA GLY A 143 -20.35 -26.74 -18.54
C GLY A 143 -20.59 -27.90 -17.59
N GLU A 144 -21.42 -28.86 -17.98
CA GLU A 144 -21.79 -30.02 -17.16
C GLU A 144 -21.49 -31.32 -17.91
N GLY A 145 -21.05 -32.35 -17.18
CA GLY A 145 -20.87 -33.69 -17.74
C GLY A 145 -20.75 -34.76 -16.66
N GLN A 146 -21.36 -35.93 -16.89
CA GLN A 146 -21.14 -37.08 -16.02
C GLN A 146 -19.94 -37.88 -16.52
N VAL A 147 -18.91 -38.03 -15.69
CA VAL A 147 -17.67 -38.73 -16.04
C VAL A 147 -17.43 -39.88 -15.08
N GLY A 148 -17.16 -41.05 -15.64
CA GLY A 148 -16.95 -42.30 -14.90
C GLY A 148 -15.49 -42.72 -14.80
N THR A 149 -15.27 -43.94 -14.31
CA THR A 149 -13.94 -44.55 -14.18
C THR A 149 -13.22 -44.72 -15.52
N SER A 150 -13.95 -44.74 -16.63
CA SER A 150 -13.40 -44.80 -17.99
C SER A 150 -12.78 -43.47 -18.46
N GLY A 151 -12.90 -42.39 -17.67
CA GLY A 151 -12.51 -41.05 -18.07
C GLY A 151 -13.54 -40.39 -18.98
N GLY A 152 -13.22 -39.18 -19.44
CA GLY A 152 -14.10 -38.39 -20.29
C GLY A 152 -13.66 -36.94 -20.41
N THR A 153 -14.43 -36.16 -21.17
CA THR A 153 -14.13 -34.76 -21.45
C THR A 153 -15.33 -33.90 -21.09
N VAL A 154 -15.07 -32.75 -20.44
CA VAL A 154 -16.06 -31.70 -20.17
C VAL A 154 -15.61 -30.42 -20.86
N THR A 155 -16.51 -29.74 -21.54
CA THR A 155 -16.20 -28.51 -22.31
C THR A 155 -17.10 -27.36 -21.90
N GLN A 156 -16.55 -26.16 -21.86
CA GLN A 156 -17.32 -24.93 -21.68
C GLN A 156 -16.60 -23.80 -22.44
N GLY A 157 -17.29 -23.20 -23.41
CA GLY A 157 -16.73 -22.12 -24.22
C GLY A 157 -15.39 -22.51 -24.86
N ASN A 158 -14.34 -21.79 -24.48
CA ASN A 158 -12.94 -21.93 -24.95
C ASN A 158 -12.10 -22.90 -24.10
N ALA A 159 -12.70 -23.59 -23.14
CA ALA A 159 -12.03 -24.49 -22.22
C ALA A 159 -12.45 -25.96 -22.39
N THR A 160 -11.51 -26.83 -22.06
CA THR A 160 -11.66 -28.28 -22.08
C THR A 160 -11.01 -28.85 -20.82
N LEU A 161 -11.71 -29.80 -20.20
CA LEU A 161 -11.22 -30.58 -19.08
C LEU A 161 -11.22 -32.05 -19.49
N GLU A 162 -10.03 -32.65 -19.57
CA GLU A 162 -9.83 -34.06 -19.92
C GLU A 162 -9.49 -34.86 -18.66
N ILE A 163 -10.41 -35.73 -18.28
CA ILE A 163 -10.29 -36.60 -17.12
C ILE A 163 -9.84 -37.98 -17.62
N PRO A 164 -8.60 -38.43 -17.31
CA PRO A 164 -8.13 -39.71 -17.79
C PRO A 164 -8.85 -40.87 -17.10
N ALA A 165 -8.83 -42.03 -17.77
CA ALA A 165 -9.34 -43.27 -17.18
C ALA A 165 -8.62 -43.56 -15.84
N GLY A 166 -9.40 -44.00 -14.84
CA GLY A 166 -8.92 -44.26 -13.50
C GLY A 166 -8.66 -43.03 -12.62
N ALA A 167 -8.84 -41.79 -13.12
CA ALA A 167 -8.70 -40.59 -12.31
C ALA A 167 -9.78 -40.48 -11.21
N LEU A 168 -10.99 -40.96 -11.52
CA LEU A 168 -12.14 -41.00 -10.64
C LEU A 168 -12.44 -42.44 -10.22
N ALA A 169 -12.84 -42.62 -8.96
CA ALA A 169 -13.22 -43.94 -8.41
C ALA A 169 -14.66 -44.35 -8.77
N ALA A 170 -15.51 -43.40 -9.17
CA ALA A 170 -16.92 -43.63 -9.52
C ALA A 170 -17.44 -42.56 -10.48
N ASN A 171 -18.62 -42.80 -11.05
CA ASN A 171 -19.33 -41.82 -11.86
C ASN A 171 -19.62 -40.57 -11.04
N THR A 172 -19.16 -39.43 -11.54
CA THR A 172 -19.23 -38.13 -10.87
C THR A 172 -19.81 -37.10 -11.83
N ASN A 173 -20.75 -36.29 -11.34
CA ASN A 173 -21.25 -35.14 -12.09
C ASN A 173 -20.24 -34.00 -11.93
N ILE A 174 -19.60 -33.62 -13.04
CA ILE A 174 -18.57 -32.61 -13.10
C ILE A 174 -19.19 -31.29 -13.56
N THR A 175 -18.80 -30.19 -12.92
CA THR A 175 -19.10 -28.84 -13.40
C THR A 175 -17.81 -28.08 -13.65
N MET A 176 -17.79 -27.27 -14.72
CA MET A 176 -16.69 -26.37 -15.05
C MET A 176 -17.27 -25.00 -15.37
N ASN A 177 -16.77 -23.96 -14.70
CA ASN A 177 -17.14 -22.57 -14.95
C ASN A 177 -15.90 -21.70 -15.22
N ILE A 178 -15.82 -21.07 -16.38
CA ILE A 178 -14.66 -20.35 -16.86
C ILE A 178 -15.02 -18.88 -17.11
N ASN A 179 -14.23 -17.99 -16.54
CA ASN A 179 -14.19 -16.58 -16.91
C ASN A 179 -12.83 -16.27 -17.53
N SER A 180 -12.82 -16.09 -18.85
CA SER A 180 -11.61 -15.86 -19.64
C SER A 180 -11.46 -14.42 -20.12
N ASP A 181 -12.12 -13.46 -19.47
CA ASP A 181 -11.90 -12.03 -19.73
C ASP A 181 -11.84 -11.25 -18.41
N VAL A 182 -11.18 -11.87 -17.43
CA VAL A 182 -10.89 -11.17 -16.18
C VAL A 182 -9.73 -10.22 -16.44
N GLN A 183 -9.79 -8.99 -15.93
CA GLN A 183 -8.67 -8.05 -15.94
C GLN A 183 -8.60 -7.41 -14.56
N GLN A 184 -8.03 -8.18 -13.63
CA GLN A 184 -8.16 -7.90 -12.21
C GLN A 184 -6.80 -7.76 -11.55
N ALA A 185 -6.56 -6.62 -10.89
CA ALA A 185 -5.47 -6.45 -9.94
C ALA A 185 -5.49 -7.57 -8.91
N ILE A 186 -4.35 -8.23 -8.69
CA ILE A 186 -4.24 -9.20 -7.59
C ILE A 186 -3.51 -8.58 -6.41
N GLU A 187 -3.91 -8.97 -5.21
CA GLU A 187 -3.19 -8.58 -4.00
C GLU A 187 -1.71 -8.98 -4.10
N VAL A 188 -0.84 -7.98 -4.10
CA VAL A 188 0.61 -8.14 -4.09
C VAL A 188 1.14 -7.52 -2.80
N ASN A 189 1.84 -8.32 -2.00
CA ASN A 189 2.49 -7.82 -0.80
C ASN A 189 3.81 -7.09 -1.16
N GLY A 190 4.44 -6.43 -0.19
CA GLY A 190 5.66 -5.65 -0.40
C GLY A 190 6.78 -6.39 -1.16
N THR A 191 6.85 -7.72 -1.03
CA THR A 191 7.86 -8.57 -1.70
C THR A 191 7.43 -9.13 -3.06
N GLN A 192 6.16 -9.07 -3.41
CA GLN A 192 5.66 -9.63 -4.67
C GLN A 192 5.78 -8.62 -5.82
N GLU A 193 6.11 -9.15 -6.99
CA GLU A 193 6.09 -8.43 -8.27
C GLU A 193 4.67 -8.04 -8.66
N ALA A 194 4.52 -6.93 -9.39
CA ALA A 194 3.23 -6.44 -9.90
C ALA A 194 2.50 -7.52 -10.71
N ALA A 195 1.21 -7.70 -10.48
CA ALA A 195 0.48 -8.83 -11.06
C ALA A 195 -1.03 -8.60 -11.22
N ALA A 196 -1.60 -9.19 -12.27
CA ALA A 196 -3.03 -9.16 -12.57
C ALA A 196 -3.54 -10.54 -12.99
N GLN A 197 -4.75 -10.89 -12.53
CA GLN A 197 -5.49 -12.06 -12.96
C GLN A 197 -6.10 -11.78 -14.33
N PHE A 198 -5.92 -12.75 -15.25
CA PHE A 198 -6.52 -12.69 -16.57
C PHE A 198 -7.53 -13.82 -16.85
N LEU A 199 -7.56 -14.83 -15.98
CA LEU A 199 -8.41 -16.01 -16.15
C LEU A 199 -8.81 -16.62 -14.80
N LEU A 200 -10.07 -17.05 -14.70
CA LEU A 200 -10.64 -17.78 -13.57
C LEU A 200 -11.30 -19.08 -14.04
N GLY A 201 -11.06 -20.17 -13.32
CA GLY A 201 -11.74 -21.44 -13.51
C GLY A 201 -12.26 -22.00 -12.18
N GLU A 202 -13.52 -22.39 -12.14
CA GLU A 202 -14.15 -23.04 -10.99
C GLU A 202 -14.58 -24.44 -11.37
N PHE A 203 -14.16 -25.43 -10.60
CA PHE A 203 -14.42 -26.84 -10.90
C PHE A 203 -15.18 -27.50 -9.76
N GLY A 204 -16.23 -28.24 -10.10
CA GLY A 204 -17.09 -28.95 -9.17
C GLY A 204 -17.13 -30.46 -9.44
N PRO A 205 -17.33 -31.29 -8.40
CA PRO A 205 -17.49 -30.92 -6.99
C PRO A 205 -16.17 -30.49 -6.34
N SER A 206 -16.16 -29.33 -5.65
CA SER A 206 -14.94 -28.80 -5.02
C SER A 206 -14.34 -29.79 -4.03
N GLY A 207 -13.01 -29.89 -3.99
CA GLY A 207 -12.29 -30.85 -3.15
C GLY A 207 -12.19 -32.27 -3.70
N THR A 208 -12.75 -32.57 -4.88
CA THR A 208 -12.57 -33.88 -5.53
C THR A 208 -11.08 -34.08 -5.86
N ILE A 209 -10.43 -35.09 -5.26
CA ILE A 209 -9.02 -35.43 -5.50
C ILE A 209 -8.93 -36.52 -6.56
N PHE A 210 -8.01 -36.38 -7.51
CA PHE A 210 -7.82 -37.35 -8.59
C PHE A 210 -6.66 -38.30 -8.33
N SER A 211 -6.83 -39.56 -8.71
CA SER A 211 -5.75 -40.57 -8.67
C SER A 211 -4.70 -40.35 -9.78
N SER A 212 -5.11 -39.67 -10.85
CA SER A 212 -4.26 -39.25 -11.97
C SER A 212 -4.61 -37.80 -12.33
N PRO A 213 -3.63 -36.92 -12.63
CA PRO A 213 -3.92 -35.53 -12.93
C PRO A 213 -4.89 -35.35 -14.10
N VAL A 214 -5.78 -34.37 -13.96
CA VAL A 214 -6.78 -33.99 -14.97
C VAL A 214 -6.23 -32.82 -15.78
N ALA A 215 -6.30 -32.88 -17.11
CA ALA A 215 -5.78 -31.82 -17.96
C ALA A 215 -6.84 -30.74 -18.20
N TRP A 216 -6.57 -29.52 -17.77
CA TRP A 216 -7.34 -28.32 -18.09
C TRP A 216 -6.63 -27.52 -19.18
N SER A 217 -7.33 -27.27 -20.28
CA SER A 217 -6.84 -26.50 -21.41
C SER A 217 -7.81 -25.37 -21.73
N VAL A 218 -7.33 -24.12 -21.79
CA VAL A 218 -8.18 -22.95 -22.00
C VAL A 218 -7.50 -21.91 -22.90
N ALA A 219 -8.22 -21.43 -23.93
CA ALA A 219 -7.74 -20.31 -24.74
C ALA A 219 -8.07 -18.97 -24.06
N TYR A 220 -7.25 -17.94 -24.29
CA TYR A 220 -7.56 -16.56 -23.91
C TYR A 220 -7.83 -15.74 -25.18
N PRO A 221 -9.09 -15.67 -25.64
CA PRO A 221 -9.45 -15.12 -26.94
C PRO A 221 -9.29 -13.60 -27.01
N SER A 222 -9.19 -12.91 -25.86
CA SER A 222 -8.94 -11.46 -25.80
C SER A 222 -7.57 -11.06 -26.36
N LEU A 223 -6.66 -12.03 -26.61
CA LEU A 223 -5.42 -11.80 -27.35
C LEU A 223 -5.42 -12.62 -28.65
N ALA A 224 -5.24 -11.95 -29.78
CA ALA A 224 -5.18 -12.55 -31.11
C ALA A 224 -3.79 -13.14 -31.39
N ASN A 225 -2.73 -12.35 -31.21
CA ASN A 225 -1.39 -12.62 -31.73
C ASN A 225 -0.37 -13.01 -30.66
N TYR A 226 -0.59 -12.60 -29.41
CA TYR A 226 0.34 -12.81 -28.31
C TYR A 226 -0.23 -13.72 -27.22
N TYR A 227 0.65 -14.34 -26.45
CA TYR A 227 0.31 -14.94 -25.17
C TYR A 227 1.18 -14.37 -24.05
N LEU A 228 0.61 -14.36 -22.85
CA LEU A 228 1.23 -13.76 -21.67
C LEU A 228 2.34 -14.68 -21.17
N ALA A 229 3.53 -14.13 -20.92
CA ALA A 229 4.62 -14.84 -20.27
C ALA A 229 4.49 -14.78 -18.74
N ASN A 230 5.39 -15.47 -18.03
CA ASN A 230 5.47 -15.44 -16.56
C ASN A 230 4.14 -15.71 -15.84
N THR A 231 3.29 -16.51 -16.49
CA THR A 231 1.97 -16.83 -15.96
C THR A 231 2.10 -17.76 -14.77
N GLN A 232 1.43 -17.41 -13.69
CA GLN A 232 1.40 -18.20 -12.48
C GLN A 232 -0.01 -18.74 -12.27
N LEU A 233 -0.10 -20.04 -11.97
CA LEU A 233 -1.32 -20.64 -11.51
C LEU A 233 -1.43 -20.51 -10.00
N GLN A 234 -2.60 -20.11 -9.54
CA GLN A 234 -2.94 -20.10 -8.12
C GLN A 234 -4.28 -20.80 -7.93
N TYR A 235 -4.50 -21.38 -6.75
CA TYR A 235 -5.77 -21.98 -6.39
C TYR A 235 -6.23 -21.55 -5.00
N ARG A 236 -7.53 -21.59 -4.74
CA ARG A 236 -8.10 -21.45 -3.40
C ARG A 236 -9.17 -22.51 -3.17
N ALA A 237 -9.15 -23.12 -1.99
CA ALA A 237 -10.04 -24.22 -1.65
C ALA A 237 -11.52 -23.78 -1.58
N ASN A 238 -12.43 -24.75 -1.72
CA ASN A 238 -13.87 -24.58 -1.51
C ASN A 238 -14.53 -23.45 -2.31
N ASN A 239 -14.05 -23.18 -3.54
CA ASN A 239 -14.61 -22.19 -4.46
C ASN A 239 -14.88 -20.81 -3.83
N GLY A 240 -13.95 -20.34 -2.99
CA GLY A 240 -14.06 -19.01 -2.37
C GLY A 240 -13.62 -18.90 -0.91
N ALA A 241 -13.22 -19.99 -0.25
CA ALA A 241 -12.79 -19.93 1.16
C ALA A 241 -11.26 -19.96 1.27
N GLY A 242 -10.68 -18.87 1.79
CA GLY A 242 -9.26 -18.77 2.15
C GLY A 242 -8.35 -18.11 1.12
N ASP A 243 -7.06 -18.07 1.45
CA ASP A 243 -6.02 -17.41 0.66
C ASP A 243 -5.68 -18.17 -0.62
N TRP A 244 -5.24 -17.42 -1.63
CA TRP A 244 -4.70 -18.00 -2.86
C TRP A 244 -3.34 -18.66 -2.60
N THR A 245 -3.24 -19.93 -2.96
CA THR A 245 -2.01 -20.72 -2.89
C THR A 245 -1.37 -20.82 -4.27
N ILE A 246 -0.08 -20.55 -4.35
CA ILE A 246 0.72 -20.63 -5.57
C ILE A 246 0.99 -22.09 -5.92
N LEU A 247 0.82 -22.44 -7.20
CA LEU A 247 1.30 -23.70 -7.77
C LEU A 247 2.58 -23.41 -8.58
N GLU A 248 3.71 -23.96 -8.13
CA GLU A 248 5.04 -23.68 -8.70
C GLU A 248 5.24 -24.25 -10.11
N THR A 249 4.52 -25.32 -10.44
CA THR A 249 4.45 -25.88 -11.79
C THR A 249 3.01 -25.78 -12.27
N GLY A 250 2.77 -25.39 -13.52
CA GLY A 250 1.44 -25.69 -14.03
C GLY A 250 0.97 -25.05 -15.31
N VAL A 251 1.59 -23.99 -15.86
CA VAL A 251 1.02 -23.35 -17.05
C VAL A 251 1.94 -23.49 -18.26
N ILE A 252 1.49 -24.26 -19.25
CA ILE A 252 2.17 -24.42 -20.53
C ILE A 252 1.29 -23.86 -21.63
N PHE A 253 1.81 -22.89 -22.40
CA PHE A 253 1.11 -22.40 -23.58
C PHE A 253 1.45 -23.24 -24.81
N GLU A 254 0.48 -23.99 -25.32
CA GLU A 254 0.63 -24.84 -26.50
C GLU A 254 -0.69 -24.90 -27.27
N ASN A 255 -0.61 -25.01 -28.60
CA ASN A 255 -1.79 -25.11 -29.48
C ASN A 255 -2.84 -24.01 -29.26
N GLY A 256 -2.37 -22.79 -28.95
CA GLY A 256 -3.24 -21.62 -28.74
C GLY A 256 -3.95 -21.57 -27.38
N LYS A 257 -3.60 -22.48 -26.45
CA LYS A 257 -4.24 -22.61 -25.14
C LYS A 257 -3.21 -22.62 -24.01
N TYR A 258 -3.62 -22.18 -22.83
CA TYR A 258 -2.92 -22.42 -21.57
C TYR A 258 -3.36 -23.79 -21.04
N ASN A 259 -2.40 -24.66 -20.78
CA ASN A 259 -2.60 -26.05 -20.37
C ASN A 259 -2.05 -26.26 -18.97
N VAL A 260 -2.82 -26.96 -18.14
CA VAL A 260 -2.56 -27.19 -16.73
C VAL A 260 -2.97 -28.61 -16.34
N ASN A 261 -2.17 -29.26 -15.48
CA ASN A 261 -2.56 -30.50 -14.83
C ASN A 261 -3.08 -30.23 -13.42
N LEU A 262 -4.35 -30.59 -13.16
CA LEU A 262 -5.05 -30.41 -11.90
C LEU A 262 -5.03 -31.72 -11.10
N THR A 263 -4.67 -31.64 -9.82
CA THR A 263 -4.69 -32.80 -8.91
C THR A 263 -5.99 -32.91 -8.11
N HIS A 264 -6.77 -31.82 -8.09
CA HIS A 264 -8.06 -31.77 -7.42
C HIS A 264 -8.94 -30.67 -8.01
N PHE A 265 -10.24 -30.76 -7.77
CA PHE A 265 -11.16 -29.66 -8.07
C PHE A 265 -11.15 -28.60 -7.00
N SER A 266 -11.17 -27.36 -7.47
CA SER A 266 -11.01 -26.16 -6.68
C SER A 266 -11.38 -24.96 -7.55
N GLN A 267 -11.15 -23.75 -7.04
CA GLN A 267 -11.08 -22.57 -7.87
C GLN A 267 -9.64 -22.23 -8.18
N TYR A 268 -9.38 -21.94 -9.45
CA TYR A 268 -8.06 -21.65 -9.99
C TYR A 268 -8.07 -20.31 -10.72
N ARG A 269 -6.98 -19.56 -10.63
CA ARG A 269 -6.75 -18.36 -11.44
C ARG A 269 -5.40 -18.41 -12.12
N MET A 270 -5.32 -17.82 -13.31
CA MET A 270 -4.05 -17.53 -13.96
C MET A 270 -3.73 -16.05 -13.79
N VAL A 271 -2.50 -15.80 -13.36
CA VAL A 271 -1.99 -14.47 -13.02
C VAL A 271 -0.85 -14.13 -13.96
N TYR A 272 -0.93 -12.98 -14.61
CA TYR A 272 0.14 -12.37 -15.37
C TYR A 272 0.97 -11.47 -14.45
N ARG A 273 2.29 -11.68 -14.41
CA ARG A 273 3.18 -11.01 -13.46
C ARG A 273 4.30 -10.28 -14.19
N ALA A 274 4.77 -9.19 -13.59
CA ALA A 274 6.03 -8.59 -13.97
C ALA A 274 7.16 -9.64 -13.82
N SER A 275 8.06 -9.67 -14.79
CA SER A 275 9.34 -10.41 -14.71
C SER A 275 10.31 -9.78 -13.71
N SER A 276 10.21 -8.47 -13.50
CA SER A 276 11.06 -7.73 -12.58
C SER A 276 10.46 -6.36 -12.26
N MET A 277 10.82 -5.87 -11.08
CA MET A 277 10.57 -4.50 -10.64
C MET A 277 11.85 -3.91 -10.05
N ASN A 278 12.14 -2.68 -10.45
CA ASN A 278 13.09 -1.81 -9.77
C ASN A 278 12.34 -0.61 -9.21
N SER A 279 12.79 -0.11 -8.06
CA SER A 279 12.20 1.08 -7.42
C SER A 279 13.29 2.00 -6.90
N ASN A 280 13.02 3.30 -6.98
CA ASN A 280 13.83 4.35 -6.38
C ASN A 280 12.92 5.50 -5.95
N ASP A 281 13.36 6.25 -4.96
CA ASP A 281 12.64 7.36 -4.36
C ASP A 281 13.48 8.64 -4.39
N VAL A 282 12.80 9.77 -4.54
CA VAL A 282 13.40 11.10 -4.47
C VAL A 282 12.56 11.95 -3.53
N VAL A 283 13.22 12.68 -2.64
CA VAL A 283 12.54 13.66 -1.77
C VAL A 283 12.51 15.00 -2.49
N GLU A 284 11.31 15.52 -2.76
CA GLU A 284 11.10 16.85 -3.36
C GLU A 284 10.59 17.85 -2.33
N ASN A 285 10.97 19.12 -2.48
CA ASN A 285 10.40 20.20 -1.68
C ASN A 285 8.98 20.50 -2.17
N LEU A 286 8.04 20.65 -1.24
CA LEU A 286 6.70 21.12 -1.55
C LEU A 286 6.69 22.60 -1.92
N PRO A 287 5.63 23.09 -2.59
CA PRO A 287 5.40 24.52 -2.74
C PRO A 287 5.50 25.27 -1.42
N ALA A 288 5.86 26.56 -1.49
CA ALA A 288 6.03 27.38 -0.31
C ALA A 288 4.75 27.43 0.53
N ILE A 289 4.85 27.05 1.79
CA ILE A 289 3.74 27.10 2.74
C ILE A 289 3.64 28.51 3.29
N ALA A 290 2.44 29.10 3.24
CA ALA A 290 2.19 30.43 3.74
C ALA A 290 2.42 30.48 5.27
N PRO A 291 3.16 31.48 5.79
CA PRO A 291 3.27 31.69 7.23
C PRO A 291 1.91 31.91 7.86
N ILE A 292 1.69 31.32 9.04
CA ILE A 292 0.51 31.63 9.86
C ILE A 292 0.92 32.69 10.87
N THR A 293 0.22 33.83 10.86
CA THR A 293 0.51 34.98 11.73
C THR A 293 -0.56 35.11 12.82
N ASN A 294 -0.13 35.41 14.04
CA ASN A 294 -1.05 35.80 15.10
C ASN A 294 -1.06 37.32 15.30
N GLU A 295 -2.05 37.98 14.69
CA GLU A 295 -2.28 39.42 14.83
C GLU A 295 -3.24 39.77 15.98
N THR A 296 -3.71 38.77 16.74
CA THR A 296 -4.65 38.96 17.84
C THR A 296 -3.91 39.15 19.16
N ALA A 297 -4.32 40.13 19.98
CA ALA A 297 -3.77 40.33 21.32
C ALA A 297 -4.08 39.12 22.22
N GLY A 298 -3.17 38.14 22.26
CA GLY A 298 -3.32 36.89 22.99
C GLY A 298 -2.58 35.73 22.34
N THR A 299 -2.66 34.54 22.94
CA THR A 299 -2.17 33.29 22.33
C THR A 299 -3.27 32.69 21.47
N VAL A 300 -2.96 32.34 20.22
CA VAL A 300 -3.85 31.58 19.33
C VAL A 300 -3.38 30.13 19.26
N GLN A 301 -4.34 29.21 19.18
CA GLN A 301 -4.06 27.78 19.01
C GLN A 301 -4.16 27.43 17.53
N ILE A 302 -3.04 27.06 16.93
CA ILE A 302 -3.00 26.60 15.54
C ILE A 302 -3.26 25.10 15.52
N THR A 303 -4.35 24.68 14.89
CA THR A 303 -4.75 23.28 14.78
C THR A 303 -4.52 22.71 13.39
N GLU A 304 -4.22 23.56 12.42
CA GLU A 304 -4.17 23.20 11.00
C GLU A 304 -3.06 23.98 10.29
N ILE A 305 -2.36 23.32 9.37
CA ILE A 305 -1.40 23.95 8.47
C ILE A 305 -1.84 23.66 7.04
N PRO A 306 -2.35 24.67 6.29
CA PRO A 306 -2.63 24.53 4.87
C PRO A 306 -1.32 24.33 4.09
N TYR A 307 -1.29 23.38 3.17
CA TYR A 307 -0.14 23.12 2.30
C TYR A 307 -0.63 22.61 0.93
N GLU A 308 0.29 22.41 0.00
CA GLU A 308 -0.01 21.76 -1.28
C GLU A 308 0.84 20.50 -1.43
N LYS A 309 0.29 19.43 -2.00
CA LYS A 309 0.97 18.15 -2.25
C LYS A 309 0.61 17.56 -3.60
N TYR A 310 1.43 16.66 -4.09
CA TYR A 310 1.07 15.79 -5.20
C TYR A 310 0.20 14.63 -4.70
N GLU A 311 -0.72 14.17 -5.53
CA GLU A 311 -1.57 13.00 -5.29
C GLU A 311 -1.54 12.07 -6.50
N GLY A 312 -1.87 10.80 -6.28
CA GLY A 312 -1.97 9.80 -7.34
C GLY A 312 -0.61 9.45 -7.96
N GLY A 313 -0.64 9.23 -9.26
CA GLY A 313 0.49 8.74 -10.03
C GLY A 313 0.21 8.81 -11.53
N GLU A 314 1.26 8.61 -12.29
CA GLU A 314 1.18 8.50 -13.74
C GLU A 314 1.91 7.24 -14.20
N LEU A 315 1.41 6.69 -15.30
CA LEU A 315 1.94 5.49 -15.93
C LEU A 315 2.45 5.83 -17.33
N GLU A 316 3.68 5.46 -17.61
CA GLU A 316 4.29 5.59 -18.92
C GLU A 316 4.59 4.19 -19.48
N PHE A 317 4.03 3.89 -20.66
CA PHE A 317 4.36 2.71 -21.45
C PHE A 317 5.62 3.00 -22.27
N ALA A 318 6.78 2.71 -21.68
CA ALA A 318 8.08 3.05 -22.25
C ALA A 318 8.54 2.05 -23.31
N GLY A 319 9.17 2.57 -24.36
CA GLY A 319 9.74 1.77 -25.46
C GLY A 319 8.83 1.62 -26.67
N THR A 320 9.42 1.30 -27.82
CA THR A 320 8.70 1.13 -29.09
C THR A 320 7.98 -0.22 -29.18
N GLU A 321 8.33 -1.18 -28.33
CA GLU A 321 7.84 -2.56 -28.30
C GLU A 321 6.31 -2.59 -28.11
N TRP A 322 5.75 -1.66 -27.33
CA TRP A 322 4.30 -1.51 -27.18
C TRP A 322 3.59 -1.33 -28.52
N THR A 323 4.16 -0.56 -29.45
CA THR A 323 3.53 -0.30 -30.76
C THR A 323 3.46 -1.56 -31.64
N THR A 324 4.28 -2.57 -31.35
CA THR A 324 4.33 -3.84 -32.09
C THR A 324 3.22 -4.83 -31.72
N LEU A 325 2.48 -4.55 -30.64
CA LEU A 325 1.41 -5.43 -30.15
C LEU A 325 0.15 -5.41 -31.03
N GLY A 326 -0.01 -4.38 -31.86
CA GLY A 326 -1.12 -4.28 -32.82
C GLY A 326 -2.49 -4.38 -32.13
N ALA A 327 -3.32 -5.34 -32.56
CA ALA A 327 -4.67 -5.54 -32.03
C ALA A 327 -4.71 -5.93 -30.53
N ASP A 328 -3.61 -6.46 -29.98
CA ASP A 328 -3.54 -6.91 -28.58
C ASP A 328 -3.13 -5.79 -27.61
N LEU A 329 -2.79 -4.60 -28.13
CA LEU A 329 -2.21 -3.49 -27.37
C LEU A 329 -3.06 -3.08 -26.17
N ASP A 330 -4.33 -2.79 -26.39
CA ASP A 330 -5.20 -2.24 -25.34
C ASP A 330 -5.44 -3.27 -24.23
N GLN A 331 -5.66 -4.53 -24.61
CA GLN A 331 -5.86 -5.63 -23.65
C GLN A 331 -4.62 -5.83 -22.76
N ILE A 332 -3.42 -5.82 -23.35
CA ILE A 332 -2.17 -5.97 -22.60
C ILE A 332 -1.91 -4.74 -21.72
N LYS A 333 -2.16 -3.53 -22.23
CA LYS A 333 -2.03 -2.29 -21.45
C LYS A 333 -2.95 -2.29 -20.23
N ASN A 334 -4.19 -2.71 -20.38
CA ASN A 334 -5.14 -2.78 -19.27
C ASN A 334 -4.67 -3.78 -18.20
N LEU A 335 -4.28 -5.00 -18.59
CA LEU A 335 -3.74 -5.99 -17.64
C LEU A 335 -2.50 -5.48 -16.90
N VAL A 336 -1.58 -4.83 -17.62
CA VAL A 336 -0.36 -4.26 -17.01
C VAL A 336 -0.69 -3.09 -16.10
N THR A 337 -1.65 -2.25 -16.46
CA THR A 337 -2.13 -1.16 -15.61
C THR A 337 -2.71 -1.70 -14.31
N GLU A 338 -3.59 -2.70 -14.38
CA GLU A 338 -4.16 -3.35 -13.20
C GLU A 338 -3.08 -4.01 -12.33
N ALA A 339 -2.07 -4.63 -12.96
CA ALA A 339 -0.95 -5.23 -12.24
C ALA A 339 -0.12 -4.20 -11.48
N VAL A 340 0.18 -3.07 -12.12
CA VAL A 340 0.95 -1.97 -11.50
C VAL A 340 0.14 -1.30 -10.41
N LYS A 341 -1.15 -0.99 -10.64
CA LYS A 341 -2.07 -0.46 -9.60
C LYS A 341 -2.09 -1.34 -8.36
N ALA A 342 -2.13 -2.66 -8.55
CA ALA A 342 -2.11 -3.59 -7.43
C ALA A 342 -0.86 -3.42 -6.54
N LYS A 343 0.29 -3.10 -7.17
CA LYS A 343 1.56 -2.89 -6.49
C LYS A 343 1.68 -1.54 -5.82
N VAL A 344 1.32 -0.46 -6.53
CA VAL A 344 1.55 0.91 -6.06
C VAL A 344 0.38 1.47 -5.25
N GLN A 345 -0.81 0.86 -5.40
CA GLN A 345 -2.04 1.17 -4.67
C GLN A 345 -2.57 2.61 -4.83
N VAL A 346 -2.07 3.39 -5.78
CA VAL A 346 -2.57 4.73 -6.09
C VAL A 346 -3.33 4.75 -7.41
N ASP A 347 -4.14 5.78 -7.64
CA ASP A 347 -4.65 6.08 -8.97
C ASP A 347 -3.48 6.48 -9.89
N LEU A 348 -3.45 5.93 -11.10
CA LEU A 348 -2.42 6.16 -12.11
C LEU A 348 -2.92 7.02 -13.28
N SER A 349 -4.12 7.60 -13.16
CA SER A 349 -4.76 8.40 -14.19
C SER A 349 -4.24 9.84 -14.28
N GLY A 350 -3.44 10.29 -13.31
CA GLY A 350 -2.88 11.64 -13.33
C GLY A 350 -1.98 11.95 -12.14
N PHE A 351 -0.81 12.49 -12.46
CA PHE A 351 0.11 13.16 -11.54
C PHE A 351 0.09 14.66 -11.85
N ASN A 352 -1.09 15.27 -11.68
CA ASN A 352 -1.25 16.71 -11.93
C ASN A 352 -0.64 17.51 -10.78
N GLY A 353 -0.32 18.78 -11.04
CA GLY A 353 0.40 19.65 -10.10
C GLY A 353 -0.20 19.70 -8.69
N PRO A 354 0.52 20.34 -7.74
CA PRO A 354 0.17 20.31 -6.34
C PRO A 354 -1.29 20.68 -6.07
N VAL A 355 -1.96 19.89 -5.25
CA VAL A 355 -3.33 20.11 -4.80
C VAL A 355 -3.34 20.58 -3.35
N ALA A 356 -4.28 21.46 -3.03
CA ALA A 356 -4.43 21.98 -1.68
C ALA A 356 -4.79 20.85 -0.70
N ALA A 357 -4.11 20.85 0.44
CA ALA A 357 -4.29 19.92 1.53
C ALA A 357 -4.19 20.66 2.87
N VAL A 358 -4.66 20.02 3.93
CA VAL A 358 -4.58 20.55 5.28
C VAL A 358 -3.92 19.52 6.18
N PHE A 359 -2.83 19.92 6.83
CA PHE A 359 -2.17 19.11 7.82
C PHE A 359 -2.85 19.38 9.15
N GLN A 360 -3.62 18.40 9.62
CA GLN A 360 -4.30 18.48 10.91
C GLN A 360 -3.28 18.22 12.02
N LEU A 361 -2.97 19.26 12.80
CA LEU A 361 -2.10 19.14 13.96
C LEU A 361 -2.84 18.35 15.03
N ARG A 362 -2.17 17.29 15.52
CA ARG A 362 -2.72 16.51 16.63
C ARG A 362 -2.82 17.36 17.90
N ASP A 363 -1.74 18.08 18.20
CA ASP A 363 -1.67 19.00 19.33
C ASP A 363 -1.59 20.43 18.82
N PRO A 364 -2.48 21.33 19.27
CA PRO A 364 -2.45 22.70 18.80
C PRO A 364 -1.13 23.40 19.17
N ILE A 365 -0.55 24.12 18.22
CA ILE A 365 0.62 24.96 18.49
C ILE A 365 0.13 26.27 19.07
N SER A 366 0.54 26.56 20.31
CA SER A 366 0.33 27.87 20.94
C SER A 366 1.22 28.91 20.27
N LEU A 367 0.63 29.77 19.46
CA LEU A 367 1.32 30.87 18.78
C LEU A 367 1.05 32.17 19.55
N LEU A 368 2.10 32.74 20.14
CA LEU A 368 2.02 34.00 20.87
C LEU A 368 1.76 35.18 19.92
N TYR A 369 1.26 36.29 20.47
CA TYR A 369 1.12 37.54 19.73
C TYR A 369 2.47 37.98 19.13
N ASP A 370 2.46 38.49 17.89
CA ASP A 370 3.64 38.89 17.11
C ASP A 370 4.60 37.73 16.75
N TYR A 371 4.16 36.47 16.82
CA TYR A 371 4.91 35.34 16.28
C TYR A 371 4.32 34.87 14.95
N HIS A 372 5.21 34.41 14.08
CA HIS A 372 4.88 33.70 12.86
C HIS A 372 5.21 32.22 13.04
N LEU A 373 4.30 31.35 12.61
CA LEU A 373 4.57 29.94 12.41
C LEU A 373 5.03 29.75 10.96
N LEU A 374 6.33 29.54 10.78
CA LEU A 374 6.92 29.18 9.50
C LEU A 374 6.78 27.68 9.29
N SER A 375 6.42 27.27 8.08
CA SER A 375 6.29 25.86 7.73
C SER A 375 7.06 25.55 6.44
N LYS A 376 7.64 24.36 6.34
CA LYS A 376 8.29 23.81 5.14
C LYS A 376 7.85 22.37 4.96
N GLY A 377 7.55 22.00 3.73
CA GLY A 377 7.13 20.65 3.39
C GLY A 377 8.09 19.95 2.44
N THR A 378 8.22 18.64 2.56
CA THR A 378 8.81 17.75 1.56
C THR A 378 7.85 16.61 1.23
N GLN A 379 8.01 16.01 0.06
CA GLN A 379 7.25 14.82 -0.33
C GLN A 379 8.14 13.82 -1.05
N ASP A 380 8.00 12.55 -0.70
CA ASP A 380 8.62 11.45 -1.43
C ASP A 380 7.92 11.28 -2.78
N ILE A 381 8.70 11.23 -3.85
CA ILE A 381 8.23 10.85 -5.18
C ILE A 381 8.85 9.50 -5.52
N ASN A 382 8.01 8.48 -5.60
CA ASN A 382 8.42 7.11 -5.85
C ASN A 382 8.39 6.81 -7.34
N TYR A 383 9.48 6.25 -7.85
CA TYR A 383 9.64 5.82 -9.22
C TYR A 383 9.77 4.30 -9.25
N TYR A 384 8.99 3.67 -10.11
CA TYR A 384 9.03 2.24 -10.34
C TYR A 384 9.24 1.96 -11.82
N THR A 385 10.11 0.99 -12.12
CA THR A 385 10.25 0.43 -13.46
C THR A 385 9.90 -1.04 -13.41
N PHE A 386 8.83 -1.41 -14.11
CA PHE A 386 8.35 -2.77 -14.25
C PHE A 386 8.70 -3.31 -15.63
N THR A 387 9.05 -4.60 -15.68
CA THR A 387 9.25 -5.31 -16.93
C THR A 387 8.25 -6.44 -17.03
N PHE A 388 7.47 -6.44 -18.10
CA PHE A 388 6.51 -7.47 -18.48
C PHE A 388 6.97 -8.17 -19.75
N LYS A 389 6.45 -9.37 -20.02
CA LYS A 389 6.86 -10.17 -21.17
C LYS A 389 5.66 -10.83 -21.83
N VAL A 390 5.64 -10.80 -23.16
CA VAL A 390 4.71 -11.57 -23.98
C VAL A 390 5.49 -12.34 -25.04
N TYR A 391 4.88 -13.36 -25.61
CA TYR A 391 5.44 -14.12 -26.71
C TYR A 391 4.49 -14.08 -27.90
N ASP A 392 5.05 -13.87 -29.10
CA ASP A 392 4.30 -13.99 -30.34
C ASP A 392 3.87 -15.46 -30.53
N LYS A 393 2.59 -15.69 -30.83
CA LYS A 393 2.04 -17.05 -30.96
C LYS A 393 2.62 -17.81 -32.15
N ASN A 394 2.99 -17.12 -33.23
CA ASN A 394 3.47 -17.70 -34.48
C ASN A 394 4.98 -17.96 -34.41
N THR A 395 5.77 -16.94 -34.08
CA THR A 395 7.24 -17.01 -34.10
C THR A 395 7.83 -17.53 -32.79
N LYS A 396 7.05 -17.52 -31.70
CA LYS A 396 7.49 -17.82 -30.33
C LYS A 396 8.58 -16.89 -29.81
N THR A 397 8.77 -15.73 -30.43
CA THR A 397 9.75 -14.74 -29.99
C THR A 397 9.23 -13.97 -28.78
N GLU A 398 10.11 -13.73 -27.81
CA GLU A 398 9.82 -12.89 -26.64
C GLU A 398 9.80 -11.41 -27.02
N VAL A 399 8.80 -10.68 -26.51
CA VAL A 399 8.75 -9.23 -26.51
C VAL A 399 8.78 -8.76 -25.07
N THR A 400 9.76 -7.92 -24.75
CA THR A 400 9.92 -7.30 -23.43
C THR A 400 9.23 -5.94 -23.43
N LEU A 401 8.36 -5.72 -22.45
CA LEU A 401 7.52 -4.54 -22.31
C LEU A 401 7.92 -3.80 -21.04
N THR A 402 8.32 -2.53 -21.17
CA THR A 402 8.73 -1.71 -20.01
C THR A 402 7.64 -0.72 -19.64
N VAL A 403 7.38 -0.58 -18.35
CA VAL A 403 6.43 0.41 -17.82
C VAL A 403 7.07 1.15 -16.67
N ASN A 404 7.00 2.48 -16.71
CA ASN A 404 7.43 3.34 -15.61
C ASN A 404 6.20 3.87 -14.88
N ALA A 405 6.23 3.86 -13.56
CA ALA A 405 5.23 4.53 -12.73
C ALA A 405 5.92 5.58 -11.86
N LYS A 406 5.36 6.79 -11.86
CA LYS A 406 5.73 7.86 -10.93
C LYS A 406 4.57 8.07 -9.98
N VAL A 407 4.82 8.01 -8.68
CA VAL A 407 3.77 7.93 -7.65
C VAL A 407 4.07 8.91 -6.52
N ALA A 408 3.03 9.66 -6.12
CA ALA A 408 3.08 10.53 -4.95
C ALA A 408 3.21 9.66 -3.69
N GLY A 409 4.26 9.92 -2.93
CA GLY A 409 4.56 9.25 -1.68
C GLY A 409 4.21 10.12 -0.47
N LYS A 410 4.92 9.84 0.61
CA LYS A 410 4.73 10.42 1.93
C LYS A 410 5.02 11.91 1.94
N VAL A 411 4.24 12.69 2.70
CA VAL A 411 4.47 14.11 2.94
C VAL A 411 5.00 14.35 4.35
N SER A 412 6.03 15.17 4.46
CA SER A 412 6.64 15.64 5.70
C SER A 412 6.49 17.14 5.85
N ILE A 413 5.95 17.62 6.96
CA ILE A 413 5.83 19.06 7.26
C ILE A 413 6.63 19.39 8.51
N SER A 414 7.55 20.35 8.37
CA SER A 414 8.33 20.96 9.45
C SER A 414 7.88 22.36 9.73
N VAL A 415 7.87 22.73 11.01
CA VAL A 415 7.45 24.07 11.44
C VAL A 415 8.37 24.64 12.48
N GLN A 416 8.47 25.96 12.47
CA GLN A 416 9.32 26.75 13.35
C GLN A 416 8.58 28.02 13.76
N ASN A 417 8.60 28.34 15.04
CA ASN A 417 8.11 29.62 15.54
C ASN A 417 9.21 30.68 15.39
N GLU A 418 8.88 31.80 14.76
CA GLU A 418 9.74 32.96 14.65
C GLU A 418 9.07 34.18 15.27
N PHE A 419 9.82 34.93 16.08
CA PHE A 419 9.33 36.18 16.67
C PHE A 419 9.48 37.31 15.65
N CYS A 420 8.38 37.96 15.31
CA CYS A 420 8.37 39.16 14.48
C CYS A 420 8.14 40.36 15.41
N GLY A 421 9.20 40.75 16.12
CA GLY A 421 9.08 41.78 17.14
C GLY A 421 8.41 43.05 16.64
N ALA A 422 7.37 43.48 17.35
CA ALA A 422 6.76 44.78 17.15
C ALA A 422 7.82 45.87 17.35
N HIS A 423 8.34 46.40 16.24
CA HIS A 423 8.86 47.75 16.25
C HIS A 423 8.01 48.58 15.29
N HIS A 424 7.47 49.67 15.82
CA HIS A 424 6.71 50.70 15.12
C HIS A 424 7.47 51.29 13.92
N THR A 425 7.58 50.57 12.82
CA THR A 425 8.04 51.09 11.54
C THR A 425 7.31 50.36 10.44
N HIS A 426 6.60 51.14 9.63
CA HIS A 426 5.85 50.71 8.47
C HIS A 426 6.65 49.73 7.58
N GLY A 427 6.05 48.56 7.30
CA GLY A 427 6.35 47.77 6.11
C GLY A 427 7.53 46.81 6.23
N HIS A 428 7.20 45.53 6.15
CA HIS A 428 8.06 44.37 5.86
C HIS A 428 8.85 43.77 7.03
N CYS A 429 8.57 42.48 7.29
CA CYS A 429 9.49 41.54 7.93
C CYS A 429 10.74 41.46 7.04
N GLY A 430 11.71 42.35 7.29
CA GLY A 430 12.87 42.57 6.44
C GLY A 430 14.09 41.73 6.85
N HIS A 431 14.56 40.93 5.90
CA HIS A 431 15.87 40.29 5.81
C HIS A 431 16.17 39.05 6.69
N ILE A 432 16.23 37.92 5.97
CA ILE A 432 16.90 36.67 6.31
C ILE A 432 18.33 36.99 6.80
N TYR A 433 18.57 36.91 8.11
CA TYR A 433 19.92 36.80 8.65
C TYR A 433 20.26 35.32 8.81
N ASN A 434 20.98 34.78 7.82
CA ASN A 434 21.77 33.57 8.01
C ASN A 434 22.83 33.86 9.10
N GLY A 435 22.53 33.49 10.35
CA GLY A 435 23.52 33.54 11.43
C GLY A 435 22.91 33.87 12.78
N GLY A 436 22.40 32.86 13.49
CA GLY A 436 22.01 33.02 14.88
C GLY A 436 21.50 31.70 15.43
N ALA A 437 22.21 31.14 16.41
CA ALA A 437 21.87 29.90 17.06
C ALA A 437 20.45 29.94 17.67
N GLY A 438 19.52 29.21 17.05
CA GLY A 438 18.15 29.05 17.53
C GLY A 438 17.67 27.67 17.13
N GLY A 439 17.29 26.86 18.11
CA GLY A 439 17.03 25.43 17.95
C GLY A 439 16.00 25.14 16.87
N GLY A 440 16.44 24.46 15.82
CA GLY A 440 15.53 23.85 14.86
C GLY A 440 14.72 22.78 15.58
N MET A 441 13.42 22.99 15.68
CA MET A 441 12.49 21.89 15.91
C MET A 441 12.16 21.34 14.53
N VAL A 442 12.76 20.19 14.21
CA VAL A 442 12.28 19.39 13.09
C VAL A 442 10.91 18.89 13.52
N ILE A 443 9.86 19.48 12.95
CA ILE A 443 8.56 18.81 12.91
C ILE A 443 8.58 18.02 11.60
N GLY A 444 8.11 16.78 11.60
CA GLY A 444 7.98 15.99 10.38
C GLY A 444 8.99 14.85 10.23
N ASP A 445 8.44 13.71 9.84
CA ASP A 445 8.79 12.92 8.64
C ASP A 445 7.48 12.43 8.07
#